data_AF-A0A818EH28-F1
#
_entry.id   AF-A0A818EH28-F1
#
_cell.length_a   1.000
_cell.length_b   1.000
_cell.length_c   1.000
_cell.angle_alpha   90.00
_cell.angle_beta   90.00
_cell.angle_gamma   90.00
#
_symmetry.space_group_name_H-M   'P 1'
#
loop_
_entity.id
_entity.type
_entity.pdbx_description
1 polymer ?
#
loop_
_entity_poly.entity_id
_entity_poly.type
_entity_poly.pdbx_seq_one_letter_code
_entity_poly.pdbx_strand_id
1 'polypeptide(L)'
;MHDILCEQFYIIELHREQQGSMPTKFQVFRGQGLPVEDFEKMKKTKGGLMSFNNFLSTSRSREISFKRFARPATKNPSSVGILFVMNIDTAICMKSSTPFAEVSKVGYYKDKEEEILFSTHTIFRINRIERIPDEHTDRLWQ
;
A
#
# COMPACT_ATOMS: atom_id res chain seq x y z
N MET A 1 -2.46 -11.02 -20.67
CA MET A 1 -1.29 -11.76 -20.14
C MET A 1 0.04 -11.19 -20.65
N HIS A 2 0.09 -10.64 -21.87
CA HIS A 2 1.28 -9.94 -22.40
C HIS A 2 1.58 -8.62 -21.65
N ASP A 3 0.55 -7.89 -21.20
CA ASP A 3 0.73 -6.56 -20.58
C ASP A 3 1.33 -6.61 -19.15
N ILE A 4 0.95 -7.60 -18.35
CA ILE A 4 1.43 -7.73 -16.96
C ILE A 4 2.94 -8.01 -16.90
N LEU A 5 3.47 -8.79 -17.86
CA LEU A 5 4.91 -9.06 -17.93
C LEU A 5 5.69 -7.79 -18.25
N CYS A 6 5.17 -6.94 -19.14
CA CYS A 6 5.78 -5.67 -19.50
C CYS A 6 5.84 -4.71 -18.30
N GLU A 7 4.75 -4.61 -17.53
CA GLU A 7 4.71 -3.79 -16.31
C GLU A 7 5.70 -4.29 -15.24
N GLN A 8 5.86 -5.60 -15.09
CA GLN A 8 6.86 -6.15 -14.16
C GLN A 8 8.29 -5.83 -14.56
N PHE A 9 8.63 -5.99 -15.85
CA PHE A 9 9.95 -5.62 -16.35
C PHE A 9 10.23 -4.13 -16.14
N TYR A 10 9.24 -3.28 -16.37
CA TYR A 10 9.36 -1.85 -16.20
C TYR A 10 9.62 -1.43 -14.74
N ILE A 11 8.89 -2.01 -13.76
CA ILE A 11 9.15 -1.73 -12.34
C ILE A 11 10.55 -2.18 -11.93
N ILE A 12 11.02 -3.32 -12.43
CA ILE A 12 12.37 -3.82 -12.14
C ILE A 12 13.44 -2.86 -12.68
N GLU A 13 13.24 -2.30 -13.87
CA GLU A 13 14.15 -1.31 -14.45
C GLU A 13 14.18 -0.03 -13.62
N LEU A 14 13.03 0.56 -13.34
CA LEU A 14 12.92 1.75 -12.49
C LEU A 14 13.49 1.52 -11.09
N HIS A 15 13.28 0.34 -10.51
CA HIS A 15 13.82 -0.01 -9.20
C HIS A 15 15.36 0.06 -9.21
N ARG A 16 16.02 -0.47 -10.25
CA ARG A 16 17.49 -0.41 -10.38
C ARG A 16 17.99 1.01 -10.53
N GLU A 17 17.31 1.83 -11.33
CA GLU A 17 17.68 3.24 -11.55
C GLU A 17 17.58 4.05 -10.25
N GLN A 18 16.61 3.73 -9.39
CA GLN A 18 16.29 4.49 -8.18
C GLN A 18 16.94 3.93 -6.90
N GLN A 19 17.59 2.77 -6.96
CA GLN A 19 18.11 2.06 -5.78
C GLN A 19 19.07 2.92 -4.92
N GLY A 20 19.81 3.84 -5.54
CA GLY A 20 20.74 4.76 -4.86
C GLY A 20 20.12 6.06 -4.35
N SER A 21 18.92 6.43 -4.80
CA SER A 21 18.24 7.68 -4.41
C SER A 21 17.17 7.47 -3.33
N MET A 22 16.73 6.23 -3.11
CA MET A 22 15.70 5.93 -2.13
C MET A 22 16.23 5.99 -0.69
N PRO A 23 15.48 6.62 0.26
CA PRO A 23 15.84 6.60 1.66
C PRO A 23 15.90 5.17 2.21
N THR A 24 16.80 4.91 3.16
CA THR A 24 16.94 3.58 3.80
C THR A 24 15.65 3.11 4.45
N LYS A 25 14.91 4.02 5.06
CA LYS A 25 13.60 3.76 5.67
C LYS A 25 12.64 4.86 5.29
N PHE A 26 11.42 4.47 4.92
CA PHE A 26 10.35 5.42 4.63
C PHE A 26 8.99 4.77 4.91
N GLN A 27 7.95 5.60 4.95
CA GLN A 27 6.58 5.15 5.14
C GLN A 27 5.77 5.41 3.88
N VAL A 28 4.91 4.46 3.56
CA VAL A 28 3.92 4.58 2.50
C VAL A 28 2.56 4.16 3.01
N PHE A 29 1.54 4.66 2.32
CA PHE A 29 0.15 4.53 2.73
C PHE A 29 -0.69 4.01 1.59
N ARG A 30 -1.70 3.22 1.94
CA ARG A 30 -2.74 2.81 1.00
C ARG A 30 -4.08 2.85 1.70
N GLY A 31 -4.98 3.72 1.24
CA GLY A 31 -6.36 3.68 1.66
C GLY A 31 -7.19 2.77 0.75
N GLN A 32 -8.12 2.02 1.33
CA GLN A 32 -9.13 1.28 0.56
C GLN A 32 -10.32 0.90 1.44
N GLY A 33 -11.41 0.49 0.79
CA GLY A 33 -12.45 -0.29 1.46
C GLY A 33 -12.06 -1.76 1.59
N LEU A 34 -12.54 -2.41 2.64
CA LEU A 34 -12.50 -3.86 2.77
C LEU A 34 -13.88 -4.36 3.23
N PRO A 35 -14.44 -5.39 2.58
CA PRO A 35 -15.68 -6.01 3.07
C PRO A 35 -15.57 -6.36 4.55
N VAL A 36 -16.63 -6.13 5.31
CA VAL A 36 -16.63 -6.38 6.77
C VAL A 36 -16.20 -7.81 7.09
N GLU A 37 -16.66 -8.80 6.33
CA GLU A 37 -16.29 -10.20 6.50
C GLU A 37 -14.78 -10.46 6.32
N ASP A 38 -14.14 -9.80 5.36
CA ASP A 38 -12.71 -9.95 5.11
C ASP A 38 -11.90 -9.20 6.15
N PHE A 39 -12.40 -8.08 6.65
CA PHE A 39 -11.81 -7.38 7.78
C PHE A 39 -11.84 -8.23 9.06
N GLU A 40 -12.95 -8.91 9.36
CA GLU A 40 -13.04 -9.82 10.51
C GLU A 40 -12.06 -10.99 10.39
N LYS A 41 -11.82 -11.51 9.18
CA LYS A 41 -10.76 -12.51 8.93
C LYS A 41 -9.38 -11.91 9.17
N MET A 42 -9.11 -10.72 8.63
CA MET A 42 -7.81 -10.03 8.77
C MET A 42 -7.49 -9.70 10.23
N LYS A 43 -8.47 -9.33 11.06
CA LYS A 43 -8.25 -9.09 12.49
C LYS A 43 -7.71 -10.32 13.24
N LYS A 44 -8.07 -11.53 12.79
CA LYS A 44 -7.60 -12.79 13.37
C LYS A 44 -6.17 -13.15 12.95
N THR A 45 -5.62 -12.49 11.92
CA THR A 45 -4.26 -12.72 11.42
C THR A 45 -3.24 -11.71 11.95
N LYS A 46 -3.55 -10.99 13.04
CA LYS A 46 -2.59 -10.09 13.70
C LYS A 46 -1.29 -10.83 14.04
N GLY A 47 -0.15 -10.25 13.68
CA GLY A 47 1.18 -10.87 13.78
C GLY A 47 1.56 -11.77 12.59
N GLY A 48 0.58 -12.09 11.73
CA GLY A 48 0.73 -12.87 10.52
C GLY A 48 1.26 -12.06 9.33
N LEU A 49 1.19 -12.70 8.16
CA LEU A 49 1.64 -12.15 6.88
C LEU A 49 0.43 -11.84 5.99
N MET A 50 0.56 -10.80 5.17
CA MET A 50 -0.41 -10.42 4.15
C MET A 50 0.33 -10.17 2.85
N SER A 51 -0.18 -10.70 1.74
CA SER A 51 0.35 -10.46 0.41
C SER A 51 -0.66 -9.74 -0.46
N PHE A 52 -0.15 -8.94 -1.40
CA PHE A 52 -0.97 -8.37 -2.47
C PHE A 52 -0.68 -9.13 -3.77
N ASN A 53 -1.72 -9.74 -4.34
CA ASN A 53 -1.58 -10.56 -5.56
C ASN A 53 -1.49 -9.72 -6.84
N ASN A 54 -1.79 -8.43 -6.75
CA ASN A 54 -1.68 -7.45 -7.83
C ASN A 54 -0.58 -6.43 -7.49
N PHE A 55 -0.23 -5.57 -8.45
CA PHE A 55 0.62 -4.42 -8.17
C PHE A 55 0.01 -3.60 -7.05
N LEU A 56 0.87 -3.20 -6.11
CA LEU A 56 0.43 -2.48 -4.93
C LEU A 56 0.83 -1.02 -5.09
N SER A 57 -0.15 -0.22 -5.50
CA SER A 57 -0.02 1.24 -5.54
C SER A 57 -0.19 1.81 -4.13
N THR A 58 0.76 2.66 -3.75
CA THR A 58 0.82 3.33 -2.45
C THR A 58 1.26 4.77 -2.64
N SER A 59 0.95 5.63 -1.67
CA SER A 59 1.33 7.04 -1.69
C SER A 59 2.23 7.34 -0.50
N ARG A 60 3.19 8.27 -0.64
CA ARG A 60 3.91 8.83 0.52
C ARG A 60 3.04 9.79 1.34
N SER A 61 1.92 10.26 0.77
CA SER A 61 0.96 11.11 1.47
C SER A 61 -0.08 10.28 2.22
N ARG A 62 0.03 10.30 3.55
CA ARG A 62 -1.00 9.74 4.46
C ARG A 62 -2.35 10.38 4.19
N GLU A 63 -2.36 11.70 4.01
CA GLU A 63 -3.57 12.48 3.87
C GLU A 63 -4.36 12.09 2.62
N ILE A 64 -3.68 11.91 1.48
CA ILE A 64 -4.33 11.50 0.23
C ILE A 64 -4.92 10.10 0.40
N SER A 65 -4.11 9.14 0.85
CA SER A 65 -4.55 7.76 1.11
C SER A 65 -5.77 7.71 2.04
N PHE A 66 -5.74 8.49 3.12
CA PHE A 66 -6.82 8.54 4.09
C PHE A 66 -8.07 9.23 3.54
N LYS A 67 -7.95 10.49 3.10
CA LYS A 67 -9.11 11.32 2.73
C LYS A 67 -9.77 10.89 1.43
N ARG A 68 -9.02 10.37 0.46
CA ARG A 68 -9.53 10.01 -0.87
C ARG A 68 -9.98 8.57 -1.00
N PHE A 69 -9.41 7.66 -0.20
CA PHE A 69 -9.66 6.23 -0.36
C PHE A 69 -10.21 5.55 0.90
N ALA A 70 -9.51 5.65 2.05
CA ALA A 70 -9.94 4.95 3.28
C ALA A 70 -11.25 5.54 3.84
N ARG A 71 -11.30 6.86 4.05
CA ARG A 71 -12.45 7.53 4.66
C ARG A 71 -13.72 7.44 3.80
N PRO A 72 -13.68 7.68 2.48
CA PRO A 72 -14.87 7.55 1.64
C PRO A 72 -15.42 6.12 1.56
N ALA A 73 -14.59 5.10 1.76
CA ALA A 73 -15.03 3.70 1.72
C ALA A 73 -16.06 3.35 2.81
N THR A 74 -16.09 4.09 3.93
CA THR A 74 -17.09 3.89 4.99
C THR A 74 -18.50 4.27 4.55
N LYS A 75 -18.66 5.02 3.44
CA LYS A 75 -19.99 5.30 2.87
C LYS A 75 -20.70 4.02 2.43
N ASN A 76 -19.97 2.95 2.11
CA ASN A 76 -20.53 1.64 1.89
C ASN A 76 -20.80 0.97 3.26
N PRO A 77 -22.05 0.63 3.62
CA PRO A 77 -22.38 0.01 4.90
C PRO A 77 -21.74 -1.38 5.08
N SER A 78 -21.50 -2.11 3.98
CA SER A 78 -20.92 -3.46 4.01
C SER A 78 -19.38 -3.47 3.99
N SER A 79 -18.76 -2.30 4.13
CA SER A 79 -17.30 -2.12 4.08
C SER A 79 -16.80 -1.35 5.30
N VAL A 80 -15.56 -1.60 5.68
CA VAL A 80 -14.78 -0.74 6.58
C VAL A 80 -13.74 0.03 5.76
N GLY A 81 -13.42 1.24 6.21
CA GLY A 81 -12.32 2.00 5.64
C GLY A 81 -11.00 1.61 6.31
N ILE A 82 -10.03 1.21 5.51
CA ILE A 82 -8.70 0.81 6.00
C ILE A 82 -7.64 1.73 5.40
N LEU A 83 -6.75 2.21 6.26
CA LEU A 83 -5.51 2.87 5.88
C LEU A 83 -4.34 1.97 6.23
N PHE A 84 -3.81 1.22 5.27
CA PHE A 84 -2.57 0.48 5.48
C PHE A 84 -1.41 1.47 5.66
N VAL A 85 -0.72 1.35 6.79
CA VAL A 85 0.50 2.10 7.11
C VAL A 85 1.68 1.16 7.02
N MET A 86 2.49 1.29 5.97
CA MET A 86 3.59 0.38 5.68
C MET A 86 4.93 1.06 5.91
N ASN A 87 5.72 0.50 6.83
CA ASN A 87 7.09 0.93 7.06
C ASN A 87 8.01 0.09 6.17
N ILE A 88 8.72 0.76 5.27
CA ILE A 88 9.60 0.14 4.29
C ILE A 88 11.04 0.29 4.76
N ASP A 89 11.79 -0.82 4.70
CA ASP A 89 13.23 -0.86 4.92
C ASP A 89 13.86 -1.37 3.63
N THR A 90 14.57 -0.49 2.91
CA THR A 90 15.11 -0.83 1.59
C THR A 90 16.18 -1.90 1.67
N ALA A 91 16.89 -2.03 2.79
CA ALA A 91 17.87 -3.10 2.99
C ALA A 91 17.19 -4.47 3.08
N ILE A 92 15.97 -4.55 3.61
CA ILE A 92 15.18 -5.78 3.61
C ILE A 92 14.69 -6.07 2.20
N CYS A 93 14.11 -5.08 1.51
CA CYS A 93 13.60 -5.24 0.14
C CYS A 93 14.67 -5.71 -0.85
N MET A 94 15.91 -5.20 -0.71
CA MET A 94 17.05 -5.65 -1.52
C MET A 94 17.40 -7.11 -1.25
N LYS A 95 17.35 -7.57 0.01
CA LYS A 95 17.64 -8.98 0.37
C LYS A 95 16.53 -9.93 -0.06
N SER A 96 15.28 -9.47 -0.05
CA SER A 96 14.12 -10.27 -0.44
C SER A 96 13.76 -10.18 -1.92
N SER A 97 14.59 -9.49 -2.72
CA SER A 97 14.32 -9.23 -4.14
C SER A 97 12.89 -8.73 -4.36
N THR A 98 12.50 -7.68 -3.65
CA THR A 98 11.17 -7.07 -3.73
C THR A 98 11.26 -5.75 -4.49
N PRO A 99 11.00 -5.75 -5.82
CA PRO A 99 11.03 -4.54 -6.61
C PRO A 99 9.92 -3.57 -6.21
N PHE A 100 10.30 -2.31 -6.15
CA PHE A 100 9.39 -1.18 -6.05
C PHE A 100 10.00 0.03 -6.73
N ALA A 101 9.17 0.94 -7.22
CA ALA A 101 9.64 2.17 -7.83
C ALA A 101 8.75 3.34 -7.43
N GLU A 102 9.37 4.51 -7.29
CA GLU A 102 8.65 5.77 -7.35
C GLU A 102 8.21 6.02 -8.79
N VAL A 103 6.91 6.14 -8.99
CA VAL A 103 6.29 6.35 -10.31
C VAL A 103 5.64 7.73 -10.41
N SER A 104 5.95 8.65 -9.49
CA SER A 104 5.44 10.03 -9.51
C SER A 104 5.65 10.77 -10.84
N LYS A 105 6.64 10.40 -11.65
CA LYS A 105 6.91 11.04 -12.95
C LYS A 105 6.22 10.39 -14.15
N VAL A 106 5.78 9.14 -14.00
CA VAL A 106 5.29 8.29 -15.11
C VAL A 106 3.89 7.71 -14.85
N GLY A 107 3.47 7.70 -13.58
CA GLY A 107 2.21 7.18 -13.10
C GLY A 107 1.04 8.12 -13.37
N TYR A 108 -0.16 7.55 -13.27
CA TYR A 108 -1.42 8.23 -13.61
C TYR A 108 -1.62 9.55 -12.83
N TYR A 109 -1.24 9.54 -11.55
CA TYR A 109 -1.43 10.68 -10.64
C TYR A 109 -0.30 11.71 -10.66
N LYS A 110 0.79 11.41 -11.38
CA LYS A 110 2.00 12.24 -11.47
C LYS A 110 2.50 12.71 -10.10
N ASP A 111 3.00 13.93 -10.00
CA ASP A 111 3.58 14.53 -8.79
C ASP A 111 2.58 14.77 -7.65
N LYS A 112 1.31 14.37 -7.80
CA LYS A 112 0.25 14.66 -6.81
C LYS A 112 0.21 13.67 -5.66
N GLU A 113 0.64 12.43 -5.88
CA GLU A 113 0.50 11.36 -4.88
C GLU A 113 1.82 10.79 -4.40
N GLU A 114 2.96 11.21 -4.96
CA GLU A 114 4.29 10.65 -4.64
C GLU A 114 4.22 9.11 -4.61
N GLU A 115 3.71 8.55 -5.71
CA GLU A 115 3.30 7.14 -5.75
C GLU A 115 4.53 6.23 -5.70
N ILE A 116 4.51 5.26 -4.78
CA ILE A 116 5.42 4.11 -4.76
C ILE A 116 4.63 2.88 -5.17
N LEU A 117 5.04 2.26 -6.27
CA LEU A 117 4.42 1.06 -6.82
C LEU A 117 5.30 -0.16 -6.51
N PHE A 118 4.72 -1.14 -5.81
CA PHE A 118 5.38 -2.42 -5.54
C PHE A 118 4.94 -3.46 -6.55
N SER A 119 5.86 -4.37 -6.89
CA SER A 119 5.54 -5.53 -7.72
C SER A 119 4.50 -6.43 -7.05
N THR A 120 3.88 -7.30 -7.86
CA THR A 120 2.97 -8.33 -7.35
C THR A 120 3.68 -9.26 -6.34
N HIS A 121 2.89 -9.95 -5.52
CA HIS A 121 3.35 -10.92 -4.52
C HIS A 121 4.25 -10.34 -3.43
N THR A 122 4.23 -9.02 -3.23
CA THR A 122 4.92 -8.41 -2.08
C THR A 122 4.23 -8.82 -0.79
N ILE A 123 5.03 -9.29 0.18
CA ILE A 123 4.57 -9.80 1.47
C ILE A 123 4.89 -8.77 2.56
N PHE A 124 3.89 -8.46 3.38
CA PHE A 124 3.97 -7.57 4.53
C PHE A 124 3.63 -8.33 5.81
N ARG A 125 4.24 -7.93 6.93
CA ARG A 125 3.87 -8.42 8.26
C ARG A 125 2.89 -7.44 8.92
N ILE A 126 1.77 -7.96 9.41
CA ILE A 126 0.79 -7.15 10.15
C ILE A 126 1.25 -7.03 11.60
N ASN A 127 1.72 -5.84 11.99
CA ASN A 127 2.17 -5.58 13.35
C ASN A 127 1.00 -5.23 14.28
N ARG A 128 0.15 -4.30 13.83
CA ARG A 128 -0.97 -3.76 14.62
C ARG A 128 -2.16 -3.55 13.71
N ILE A 129 -3.34 -3.56 14.34
CA ILE A 129 -4.61 -3.18 13.74
C ILE A 129 -5.29 -2.31 14.79
N GLU A 130 -5.49 -1.05 14.48
CA GLU A 130 -5.94 -0.02 15.42
C GLU A 130 -7.11 0.75 14.81
N ARG A 131 -8.12 1.09 15.62
CA ARG A 131 -9.21 1.94 15.17
C ARG A 131 -8.72 3.38 15.05
N ILE A 132 -9.04 4.04 13.93
CA ILE A 132 -8.83 5.48 13.78
C ILE A 132 -10.04 6.20 14.37
N PRO A 133 -9.89 7.07 15.38
CA PRO A 133 -10.97 7.92 15.84
C PRO A 133 -11.44 8.87 14.73
N ASP A 134 -12.74 8.93 14.48
CA ASP A 134 -13.38 9.88 13.56
C ASP A 134 -14.75 10.26 14.15
N GLU A 135 -15.14 11.53 13.98
CA GLU A 135 -16.36 12.09 14.57
C GLU A 135 -17.63 11.51 13.94
N HIS A 136 -17.56 10.98 12.72
CA HIS A 136 -18.74 10.55 11.95
C HIS A 136 -18.86 9.04 11.79
N THR A 137 -17.81 8.27 12.13
CA THR A 137 -17.83 6.82 11.97
C THR A 137 -16.84 6.10 12.88
N ASP A 138 -17.21 4.92 13.32
CA ASP A 138 -16.36 3.97 14.06
C ASP A 138 -15.76 2.87 13.17
N ARG A 139 -15.99 2.94 11.84
CA ARG A 139 -15.60 1.92 10.85
C ARG A 139 -14.28 2.24 10.14
N LEU A 140 -13.39 2.99 10.78
CA LEU A 140 -12.07 3.35 10.26
C LEU A 140 -10.95 2.67 11.04
N TRP A 141 -9.99 2.10 10.31
CA TRP A 141 -8.91 1.29 10.85
C TRP A 141 -7.57 1.55 10.13
N GLN A 142 -6.46 1.29 10.82
CA GLN A 142 -5.09 1.29 10.28
C GLN A 142 -4.26 0.12 10.81
#